data_AF-X8DEB8-F1
#
_entry.id   AF-X8DEB8-F1
#
_cell.length_a   1.000
_cell.length_b   1.000
_cell.length_c   1.000
_cell.angle_alpha   90.00
_cell.angle_beta   90.00
_cell.angle_gamma   90.00
#
_symmetry.space_group_name_H-M   'P 1'
#
loop_
_entity.id
_entity.type
_entity.pdbx_description
1 polymer ?
#
loop_
_entity_poly.entity_id
_entity_poly.type
_entity_poly.pdbx_seq_one_letter_code
_entity_poly.pdbx_strand_id
1 'polypeptide(L)'
;MTEGLTELTDHRGDTLLALADMYMRRDSHGHYTNANDARVAINCVDQPPVKDRAKVIEEDRRSRQIAPFMSYGKFTGDAPLTACAFWPVPPTSKPHVISAPGLAPTLVVSTTHDPATPYQAGVDLAKQLKGALLTFDGTQHTVVFQGNRCIDDYATAYLIDGRVPPAGAKC
;
A
#
# COMPACT_ATOMS: atom_id res chain seq x y z
N MET A 1 -9.06 12.48 11.72
CA MET A 1 -8.00 13.33 11.12
C MET A 1 -8.27 14.80 11.35
N THR A 2 -9.41 15.35 10.94
CA THR A 2 -9.77 16.77 11.18
C THR A 2 -9.68 17.15 12.65
N GLU A 3 -10.25 16.33 13.54
CA GLU A 3 -10.16 16.54 15.00
C GLU A 3 -8.72 16.63 15.49
N GLY A 4 -7.85 15.68 15.14
CA GLY A 4 -6.44 15.75 15.52
C GLY A 4 -5.67 16.94 14.93
N LEU A 5 -6.05 17.43 13.75
CA LEU A 5 -5.47 18.67 13.20
C LEU A 5 -5.98 19.90 13.96
N THR A 6 -7.23 19.90 14.41
CA THR A 6 -7.77 20.96 15.29
C THR A 6 -7.09 20.95 16.65
N GLU A 7 -6.86 19.79 17.26
CA GLU A 7 -6.13 19.69 18.54
C GLU A 7 -4.74 20.32 18.48
N LEU A 8 -4.03 20.18 17.36
CA LEU A 8 -2.71 20.78 17.17
C LEU A 8 -2.72 22.31 17.27
N THR A 9 -3.83 22.98 16.93
CA THR A 9 -3.93 24.44 17.07
C THR A 9 -3.94 24.88 18.53
N ASP A 10 -4.29 23.97 19.44
CA ASP A 10 -4.30 24.15 20.89
C ASP A 10 -3.11 23.44 21.57
N HIS A 11 -2.07 23.10 20.81
CA HIS A 11 -0.89 22.36 21.29
C HIS A 11 -1.21 20.99 21.92
N ARG A 12 -2.30 20.36 21.50
CA ARG A 12 -2.65 18.98 21.85
C ARG A 12 -2.48 18.06 20.65
N GLY A 13 -2.29 16.76 20.89
CA GLY A 13 -2.01 15.80 19.82
C GLY A 13 -2.58 14.41 20.08
N ASP A 14 -3.55 14.30 20.97
CA ASP A 14 -4.08 13.04 21.48
C ASP A 14 -4.69 12.17 20.36
N THR A 15 -5.48 12.76 19.47
CA THR A 15 -6.09 12.06 18.34
C THR A 15 -5.06 11.64 17.29
N LEU A 16 -4.07 12.48 17.00
CA LEU A 16 -2.99 12.09 16.07
C LEU A 16 -2.09 11.00 16.67
N LEU A 17 -1.84 11.06 17.97
CA LEU A 17 -1.12 10.01 18.69
C LEU A 17 -1.90 8.69 18.66
N ALA A 18 -3.22 8.72 18.89
CA ALA A 18 -4.07 7.54 18.81
C ALA A 18 -4.09 6.93 17.39
N LEU A 19 -4.12 7.76 16.35
CA LEU A 19 -4.00 7.29 14.96
C LEU A 19 -2.63 6.66 14.68
N ALA A 20 -1.55 7.23 15.24
CA ALA A 20 -0.21 6.67 15.14
C ALA A 20 -0.11 5.32 15.88
N ASP A 21 -0.69 5.20 17.08
CA ASP A 21 -0.75 3.94 17.84
C ASP A 21 -1.56 2.87 17.10
N MET A 22 -2.69 3.25 16.48
CA MET A 22 -3.47 2.37 15.61
C MET A 22 -2.65 1.87 14.41
N TYR A 23 -1.87 2.76 13.77
CA TYR A 23 -1.01 2.40 12.64
C TYR A 23 0.13 1.47 13.07
N MET A 24 0.77 1.77 14.21
CA MET A 24 1.90 1.05 14.76
C MET A 24 1.52 -0.22 15.54
N ARG A 25 0.22 -0.47 15.72
CA ARG A 25 -0.33 -1.64 16.44
C ARG A 25 0.09 -1.67 17.92
N ARG A 26 0.02 -0.50 18.56
CA ARG A 26 0.29 -0.32 19.99
C ARG A 26 -1.03 -0.29 20.76
N ASP A 27 -1.16 -1.13 21.79
CA ASP A 27 -2.34 -1.15 22.65
C ASP A 27 -2.30 -0.05 23.74
N SER A 28 -3.38 0.08 24.50
CA SER A 28 -3.51 1.07 25.58
C SER A 28 -2.59 0.82 26.79
N HIS A 29 -2.01 -0.37 26.91
CA HIS A 29 -1.00 -0.70 27.93
C HIS A 29 0.43 -0.46 27.43
N GLY A 30 0.58 -0.04 26.16
CA GLY A 30 1.84 0.25 25.52
C GLY A 30 2.57 -0.94 24.92
N HIS A 31 1.89 -2.08 24.77
CA HIS A 31 2.46 -3.23 24.08
C HIS A 31 2.26 -3.12 22.57
N TYR A 32 3.30 -3.51 21.82
CA TYR A 32 3.23 -3.63 20.37
C TYR A 32 2.97 -5.09 19.99
N THR A 33 2.16 -5.30 18.96
CA THR A 33 2.20 -6.58 18.24
C THR A 33 3.51 -6.71 17.44
N ASN A 34 3.85 -7.90 16.95
CA ASN A 34 5.02 -8.12 16.11
C ASN A 34 4.84 -7.71 14.63
N ALA A 35 3.74 -7.04 14.27
CA ALA A 35 3.38 -6.78 12.89
C ALA A 35 4.45 -5.96 12.13
N ASN A 36 5.08 -4.99 12.80
CA ASN A 36 6.13 -4.16 12.19
C ASN A 36 7.44 -4.94 12.01
N ASP A 37 7.83 -5.74 13.01
CA ASP A 37 9.03 -6.59 12.93
C ASP A 37 8.89 -7.59 11.78
N ALA A 38 7.74 -8.25 11.70
CA ALA A 38 7.41 -9.17 10.62
C ALA A 38 7.39 -8.46 9.25
N ARG A 39 6.78 -7.27 9.17
CA ARG A 39 6.73 -6.48 7.92
C ARG A 39 8.13 -6.21 7.38
N VAL A 40 9.06 -5.76 8.23
CA VAL A 40 10.45 -5.51 7.80
C VAL A 40 11.10 -6.80 7.35
N ALA A 41 11.01 -7.87 8.15
CA ALA A 41 11.67 -9.13 7.84
C ALA A 41 11.20 -9.75 6.51
N ILE A 42 9.90 -9.73 6.25
CA ILE A 42 9.29 -10.26 5.02
C ILE A 42 9.66 -9.37 3.83
N ASN A 43 9.46 -8.05 3.93
CA ASN A 43 9.79 -7.13 2.83
C ASN A 43 11.25 -7.21 2.40
N CYS A 44 12.18 -7.42 3.33
CA CYS A 44 13.60 -7.49 3.03
C CYS A 44 14.01 -8.78 2.32
N VAL A 45 13.17 -9.82 2.31
CA VAL A 45 13.44 -11.05 1.56
C VAL A 45 12.63 -11.18 0.26
N ASP A 46 11.56 -10.41 0.09
CA ASP A 46 10.70 -10.49 -1.10
C ASP A 46 11.30 -9.86 -2.37
N GLN A 47 12.32 -9.02 -2.25
CA GLN A 47 13.03 -8.45 -3.40
C GLN A 47 14.44 -7.94 -3.04
N PRO A 48 15.36 -7.83 -4.01
CA PRO A 48 16.65 -7.21 -3.79
C PRO A 48 16.53 -5.76 -3.27
N PRO A 49 17.22 -5.40 -2.17
CA PRO A 49 17.15 -4.05 -1.62
C PRO A 49 17.93 -3.05 -2.49
N VAL A 50 17.50 -1.79 -2.46
CA VAL A 50 18.29 -0.68 -3.01
C VAL A 50 19.45 -0.39 -2.06
N LYS A 51 20.69 -0.63 -2.52
CA LYS A 51 21.93 -0.36 -1.76
C LYS A 51 22.72 0.85 -2.29
N ASP A 52 22.31 1.39 -3.43
CA ASP A 52 22.96 2.53 -4.07
C ASP A 52 22.51 3.84 -3.40
N ARG A 53 23.47 4.51 -2.75
CA ARG A 53 23.24 5.79 -2.05
C ARG A 53 22.69 6.86 -3.00
N ALA A 54 23.22 6.95 -4.22
CA ALA A 54 22.80 7.99 -5.16
C ALA A 54 21.33 7.86 -5.56
N LYS A 55 20.84 6.61 -5.69
CA LYS A 55 19.43 6.34 -5.97
C LYS A 55 18.52 6.80 -4.83
N VAL A 56 18.91 6.53 -3.58
CA VAL A 56 18.09 6.90 -2.42
C VAL A 56 18.09 8.42 -2.17
N ILE A 57 19.21 9.10 -2.41
CA ILE A 57 19.28 10.56 -2.36
C ILE A 57 18.36 11.19 -3.42
N GLU A 58 18.38 10.66 -4.65
CA GLU A 58 17.50 11.14 -5.72
C GLU A 58 16.02 10.83 -5.43
N GLU A 59 15.73 9.69 -4.81
CA GLU A 59 14.38 9.34 -4.35
C GLU A 59 13.86 10.31 -3.28
N ASP A 60 14.68 10.69 -2.29
CA ASP A 60 14.31 11.72 -1.30
C ASP A 60 14.04 13.07 -1.99
N ARG A 61 14.94 13.49 -2.89
CA ARG A 61 14.81 14.74 -3.64
C ARG A 61 13.48 14.80 -4.41
N ARG A 62 13.10 13.71 -5.09
CA ARG A 62 11.84 13.61 -5.84
C ARG A 62 10.63 13.51 -4.93
N SER A 63 10.72 12.70 -3.87
CA SER A 63 9.62 12.52 -2.90
C SER A 63 9.22 13.84 -2.25
N ARG A 64 10.19 14.71 -1.95
CA ARG A 64 9.92 16.06 -1.44
C ARG A 64 9.12 16.96 -2.37
N GLN A 65 9.24 16.76 -3.68
CA GLN A 65 8.50 17.50 -4.69
C GLN A 65 7.10 16.89 -4.93
N ILE A 66 7.00 15.56 -4.85
CA ILE A 66 5.76 14.81 -5.13
C ILE A 66 4.81 14.82 -3.94
N ALA A 67 5.34 14.70 -2.71
CA ALA A 67 4.58 14.69 -1.46
C ALA A 67 5.08 15.75 -0.46
N PRO A 68 4.90 17.06 -0.75
CA PRO A 68 5.37 18.12 0.14
C PRO A 68 4.78 18.03 1.55
N PHE A 69 3.56 17.51 1.70
CA PHE A 69 2.88 17.36 2.99
C PHE A 69 3.59 16.39 3.95
N MET A 70 4.43 15.48 3.44
CA MET A 70 5.24 14.55 4.25
C MET A 70 6.66 15.06 4.50
N SER A 71 7.03 16.20 3.93
CA SER A 71 8.40 16.67 3.88
C SER A 71 8.64 17.79 4.89
N TYR A 72 9.70 17.66 5.69
CA TYR A 72 10.16 18.71 6.58
C TYR A 72 11.42 19.38 6.04
N GLY A 73 11.45 20.71 6.05
CA GLY A 73 12.58 21.51 5.60
C GLY A 73 12.91 21.34 4.11
N LYS A 74 14.16 21.62 3.74
CA LYS A 74 14.66 21.51 2.37
C LYS A 74 15.46 20.24 2.16
N PHE A 75 15.63 19.85 0.90
CA PHE A 75 16.56 18.80 0.51
C PHE A 75 17.98 19.14 0.96
N THR A 76 18.66 18.18 1.58
CA THR A 76 19.96 18.36 2.24
C THR A 76 21.14 17.86 1.43
N GLY A 77 20.90 17.06 0.38
CA GLY A 77 21.96 16.38 -0.37
C GLY A 77 22.29 14.98 0.14
N ASP A 78 21.62 14.50 1.20
CA ASP A 78 21.81 13.15 1.75
C ASP A 78 20.49 12.53 2.22
N ALA A 79 20.44 11.19 2.25
CA ALA A 79 19.27 10.42 2.67
C ALA A 79 19.68 9.03 3.20
N PRO A 80 19.00 8.50 4.23
CA PRO A 80 19.36 7.21 4.85
C PRO A 80 19.06 6.03 3.91
N LEU A 81 19.85 4.96 4.01
CA LEU A 81 19.46 3.68 3.39
C LEU A 81 18.34 3.05 4.22
N THR A 82 17.46 2.28 3.59
CA THR A 82 16.42 1.55 4.32
C THR A 82 17.02 0.36 5.09
N ALA A 83 16.28 -0.17 6.08
CA ALA A 83 16.70 -1.33 6.87
C ALA A 83 17.10 -2.53 5.99
N CYS A 84 16.42 -2.75 4.86
CA CYS A 84 16.68 -3.86 3.97
C CYS A 84 18.05 -3.81 3.28
N ALA A 85 18.66 -2.62 3.15
CA ALA A 85 20.02 -2.52 2.60
C ALA A 85 21.07 -3.24 3.47
N PHE A 86 20.75 -3.42 4.75
CA PHE A 86 21.59 -4.04 5.78
C PHE A 86 21.10 -5.43 6.20
N TRP A 87 20.09 -5.99 5.52
CA TRP A 87 19.52 -7.28 5.89
C TRP A 87 20.54 -8.42 5.75
N PRO A 88 20.69 -9.30 6.75
CA PRO A 88 21.80 -10.26 6.80
C PRO A 88 21.56 -11.52 5.96
N VAL A 89 20.35 -11.73 5.46
CA VAL A 89 19.99 -12.87 4.61
C VAL A 89 19.61 -12.40 3.20
N PRO A 90 19.90 -13.19 2.16
CA PRO A 90 19.59 -12.81 0.78
C PRO A 90 18.09 -12.81 0.51
N PRO A 91 17.61 -12.04 -0.48
CA PRO A 91 16.23 -12.12 -0.93
C PRO A 91 15.94 -13.49 -1.57
N THR A 92 14.73 -13.99 -1.33
CA THR A 92 14.21 -15.25 -1.87
C THR A 92 13.39 -15.06 -3.14
N SER A 93 13.04 -13.81 -3.46
CA SER A 93 12.23 -13.40 -4.60
C SER A 93 12.85 -12.19 -5.31
N LYS A 94 12.35 -11.86 -6.49
CA LYS A 94 12.74 -10.66 -7.24
C LYS A 94 11.60 -10.14 -8.12
N PRO A 95 11.59 -8.85 -8.47
CA PRO A 95 10.63 -8.31 -9.42
C PRO A 95 10.65 -9.08 -10.73
N HIS A 96 9.47 -9.46 -11.21
CA HIS A 96 9.28 -10.18 -12.47
C HIS A 96 7.87 -9.88 -13.00
N VAL A 97 7.65 -10.18 -14.28
CA VAL A 97 6.30 -10.20 -14.85
C VAL A 97 5.64 -11.51 -14.44
N ILE A 98 4.46 -11.44 -13.84
CA ILE A 98 3.71 -12.62 -13.44
C ILE A 98 3.37 -13.43 -14.69
N SER A 99 3.66 -14.74 -14.64
CA SER A 99 3.31 -15.69 -15.68
C SER A 99 2.72 -16.93 -15.04
N ALA A 100 1.40 -17.10 -15.19
CA ALA A 100 0.67 -18.26 -14.69
C ALA A 100 -0.26 -18.81 -15.79
N PRO A 101 0.30 -19.52 -16.80
CA PRO A 101 -0.52 -20.15 -17.83
C PRO A 101 -1.50 -21.15 -17.23
N GLY A 102 -2.75 -21.13 -17.68
CA GLY A 102 -3.80 -22.02 -17.17
C GLY A 102 -4.43 -21.57 -15.85
N LEU A 103 -4.05 -20.40 -15.31
CA LEU A 103 -4.74 -19.81 -14.17
C LEU A 103 -6.21 -19.50 -14.55
N ALA A 104 -7.14 -19.87 -13.67
CA ALA A 104 -8.54 -19.48 -13.82
C ALA A 104 -8.68 -17.94 -13.83
N PRO A 105 -9.68 -17.36 -14.52
CA PRO A 105 -9.91 -15.92 -14.50
C PRO A 105 -9.97 -15.41 -13.05
N THR A 106 -9.10 -14.46 -12.71
CA THR A 106 -9.05 -13.85 -11.37
C THR A 106 -9.79 -12.52 -11.36
N LEU A 107 -10.23 -12.07 -10.18
CA LEU A 107 -10.80 -10.75 -9.96
C LEU A 107 -9.79 -9.86 -9.24
N VAL A 108 -9.37 -8.77 -9.87
CA VAL A 108 -8.58 -7.70 -9.25
C VAL A 108 -9.50 -6.49 -9.03
N VAL A 109 -9.59 -6.03 -7.79
CA VAL A 109 -10.34 -4.80 -7.45
C VAL A 109 -9.35 -3.68 -7.22
N SER A 110 -9.52 -2.55 -7.91
CA SER A 110 -8.60 -1.42 -7.85
C SER A 110 -9.35 -0.11 -7.66
N THR A 111 -8.90 0.70 -6.70
CA THR A 111 -9.56 1.97 -6.33
C THR A 111 -8.88 3.14 -7.02
N THR A 112 -9.65 4.06 -7.61
CA THR A 112 -9.14 5.15 -8.49
C THR A 112 -8.10 6.05 -7.81
N HIS A 113 -8.27 6.36 -6.52
CA HIS A 113 -7.36 7.19 -5.73
C HIS A 113 -6.84 6.46 -4.48
N ASP A 114 -6.51 5.17 -4.61
CA ASP A 114 -5.86 4.41 -3.54
C ASP A 114 -4.46 4.99 -3.20
N PRO A 115 -4.21 5.44 -1.96
CA PRO A 115 -2.93 6.05 -1.60
C PRO A 115 -1.80 5.04 -1.34
N ALA A 116 -2.11 3.76 -1.09
CA ALA A 116 -1.14 2.73 -0.73
C ALA A 116 -0.82 1.80 -1.91
N THR A 117 -1.82 1.44 -2.70
CA THR A 117 -1.69 0.62 -3.92
C THR A 117 -2.36 1.34 -5.09
N PRO A 118 -1.69 2.32 -5.73
CA PRO A 118 -2.31 3.19 -6.73
C PRO A 118 -3.01 2.41 -7.85
N TYR A 119 -4.09 2.99 -8.38
CA TYR A 119 -5.00 2.34 -9.34
C TYR A 119 -4.29 1.58 -10.47
N GLN A 120 -3.25 2.19 -11.05
CA GLN A 120 -2.47 1.61 -12.14
C GLN A 120 -1.80 0.27 -11.77
N ALA A 121 -1.40 0.08 -10.51
CA ALA A 121 -0.86 -1.19 -10.04
C ALA A 121 -1.89 -2.33 -10.16
N GLY A 122 -3.16 -2.06 -9.86
CA GLY A 122 -4.25 -3.01 -10.07
C GLY A 122 -4.52 -3.29 -11.54
N VAL A 123 -4.47 -2.26 -12.40
CA VAL A 123 -4.58 -2.41 -13.86
C VAL A 123 -3.49 -3.33 -14.41
N ASP A 124 -2.24 -3.08 -14.01
CA ASP A 124 -1.08 -3.85 -14.46
C ASP A 124 -1.12 -5.29 -13.92
N LEU A 125 -1.54 -5.48 -12.67
CA LEU A 125 -1.71 -6.80 -12.06
C LEU A 125 -2.77 -7.62 -12.79
N ALA A 126 -3.96 -7.06 -13.05
CA ALA A 126 -5.01 -7.71 -13.83
C ALA A 126 -4.52 -8.12 -15.21
N LYS A 127 -3.77 -7.24 -15.88
CA LYS A 127 -3.17 -7.52 -17.19
C LYS A 127 -2.19 -8.69 -17.16
N GLN A 128 -1.30 -8.74 -16.17
CA GLN A 128 -0.32 -9.83 -16.07
C GLN A 128 -0.97 -11.18 -15.71
N LEU A 129 -1.99 -11.15 -14.84
CA LEU A 129 -2.79 -12.33 -14.49
C LEU A 129 -3.75 -12.77 -15.60
N LYS A 130 -3.96 -11.93 -16.62
CA LYS A 130 -5.04 -12.08 -17.61
C LYS A 130 -6.42 -12.23 -16.93
N GLY A 131 -6.58 -11.54 -15.79
CA GLY A 131 -7.80 -11.51 -15.00
C GLY A 131 -8.72 -10.33 -15.35
N ALA A 132 -9.85 -10.27 -14.67
CA ALA A 132 -10.78 -9.17 -14.72
C ALA A 132 -10.37 -8.05 -13.74
N LEU A 133 -10.62 -6.80 -14.15
CA LEU A 133 -10.45 -5.62 -13.32
C LEU A 133 -11.82 -5.05 -12.97
N LEU A 134 -12.09 -4.89 -11.68
CA LEU A 134 -13.21 -4.11 -11.15
C LEU A 134 -12.67 -2.80 -10.59
N THR A 135 -13.15 -1.69 -11.13
CA THR A 135 -12.80 -0.37 -10.60
C THR A 135 -13.74 -0.02 -9.46
N PHE A 136 -13.20 0.58 -8.39
CA PHE A 136 -13.95 1.33 -7.41
C PHE A 136 -13.58 2.81 -7.49
N ASP A 137 -14.54 3.71 -7.66
CA ASP A 137 -14.26 5.13 -7.66
C ASP A 137 -14.27 5.70 -6.24
N GLY A 138 -13.08 5.97 -5.70
CA GLY A 138 -12.95 6.47 -4.33
C GLY A 138 -11.51 6.79 -3.93
N THR A 139 -11.38 7.34 -2.72
CA THR A 139 -10.10 7.71 -2.09
C THR A 139 -9.94 6.94 -0.78
N GLN A 140 -9.60 5.66 -0.90
CA GLN A 140 -9.36 4.76 0.22
C GLN A 140 -8.44 3.62 -0.22
N HIS A 141 -7.87 2.91 0.75
CA HIS A 141 -7.11 1.71 0.47
C HIS A 141 -7.99 0.46 0.63
N THR A 142 -8.15 -0.32 -0.45
CA THR A 142 -9.06 -1.49 -0.54
C THR A 142 -10.56 -1.13 -0.40
N VAL A 143 -11.48 -2.07 -0.72
CA VAL A 143 -12.94 -1.81 -0.64
C VAL A 143 -13.83 -3.06 -0.51
N VAL A 144 -13.35 -4.25 -0.89
CA VAL A 144 -14.13 -5.49 -0.81
C VAL A 144 -14.52 -5.80 0.64
N PHE A 145 -15.79 -6.13 0.86
CA PHE A 145 -16.42 -6.43 2.16
C PHE A 145 -16.36 -5.28 3.16
N GLN A 146 -16.39 -4.04 2.66
CA GLN A 146 -16.38 -2.81 3.47
C GLN A 146 -17.67 -1.99 3.29
N GLY A 147 -18.75 -2.62 2.83
CA GLY A 147 -20.09 -2.02 2.80
C GLY A 147 -20.51 -1.40 1.47
N ASN A 148 -19.69 -1.49 0.42
CA ASN A 148 -20.11 -1.09 -0.92
C ASN A 148 -20.83 -2.27 -1.61
N ARG A 149 -22.16 -2.19 -1.69
CA ARG A 149 -22.98 -3.26 -2.27
C ARG A 149 -22.61 -3.63 -3.71
N CYS A 150 -22.24 -2.66 -4.55
CA CYS A 150 -21.86 -2.93 -5.94
C CYS A 150 -20.60 -3.79 -6.01
N ILE A 151 -19.56 -3.44 -5.22
CA ILE A 151 -18.33 -4.22 -5.11
C ILE A 151 -18.62 -5.60 -4.52
N ASP A 152 -19.40 -5.66 -3.44
CA ASP A 152 -19.66 -6.90 -2.71
C ASP A 152 -20.51 -7.88 -3.53
N ASP A 153 -21.44 -7.39 -4.35
CA ASP A 153 -22.25 -8.21 -5.27
C ASP A 153 -21.35 -8.87 -6.35
N TYR A 154 -20.40 -8.13 -6.93
CA TYR A 154 -19.43 -8.70 -7.88
C TYR A 154 -18.47 -9.69 -7.21
N ALA A 155 -17.93 -9.35 -6.03
CA ALA A 155 -17.05 -10.25 -5.29
C ALA A 155 -17.77 -11.55 -4.91
N THR A 156 -19.04 -11.46 -4.50
CA THR A 156 -19.87 -12.62 -4.16
C THR A 156 -20.14 -13.50 -5.39
N ALA A 157 -20.54 -12.91 -6.51
CA ALA A 157 -20.75 -13.66 -7.75
C ALA A 157 -19.48 -14.36 -8.25
N TYR A 158 -18.32 -13.73 -8.07
CA TYR A 158 -17.03 -14.34 -8.39
C TYR A 158 -16.70 -15.52 -7.46
N LEU A 159 -16.87 -15.35 -6.14
CA LEU A 159 -16.54 -16.38 -5.16
C LEU A 159 -17.46 -17.60 -5.21
N ILE A 160 -18.74 -17.41 -5.49
CA ILE A 160 -19.73 -18.50 -5.54
C ILE A 160 -19.77 -19.15 -6.92
N ASP A 161 -19.85 -18.34 -7.98
CA ASP A 161 -20.15 -18.83 -9.33
C ASP A 161 -18.93 -18.80 -10.27
N GLY A 162 -17.80 -18.21 -9.86
CA GLY A 162 -16.68 -17.92 -10.75
C GLY A 162 -16.97 -16.82 -11.78
N ARG A 163 -18.07 -16.06 -11.62
CA ARG A 163 -18.47 -15.01 -12.57
C ARG A 163 -17.65 -13.75 -12.37
N VAL A 164 -16.91 -13.36 -13.40
CA VAL A 164 -16.13 -12.11 -13.42
C VAL A 164 -16.96 -10.93 -13.94
N PRO A 165 -16.64 -9.69 -13.52
CA PRO A 165 -17.31 -8.50 -14.04
C PRO A 165 -17.03 -8.30 -15.55
N PRO A 166 -17.91 -7.60 -16.28
CA PRO A 166 -17.65 -7.23 -17.67
C PRO A 166 -16.44 -6.27 -17.75
N ALA A 167 -15.79 -6.23 -18.92
CA ALA A 167 -14.70 -5.30 -19.17
C ALA A 167 -15.15 -3.85 -18.95
N GLY A 168 -14.37 -3.09 -18.17
CA GLY A 168 -14.69 -1.69 -17.83
C GLY A 168 -15.74 -1.53 -16.73
N ALA A 169 -16.10 -2.60 -16.01
CA ALA A 169 -16.98 -2.51 -14.85
C ALA A 169 -16.43 -1.52 -13.81
N LYS A 170 -17.33 -0.67 -13.33
CA LYS A 170 -17.07 0.31 -12.29
C LYS A 170 -18.16 0.23 -11.24
N CYS A 171 -17.71 0.19 -10.01
CA CYS A 171 -18.37 0.78 -8.87
C CYS A 171 -17.49 1.99 -8.45
#